data_AF-A0A1V4HWA2-F1
#
_entry.id   AF-A0A1V4HWA2-F1
#
_cell.length_a   1.000
_cell.length_b   1.000
_cell.length_c   1.000
_cell.angle_alpha   90.00
_cell.angle_beta   90.00
_cell.angle_gamma   90.00
#
_symmetry.space_group_name_H-M   'P 1'
#
loop_
_entity.id
_entity.type
_entity.pdbx_description
1 polymer ?
#
loop_
_entity_poly.entity_id
_entity_poly.type
_entity_poly.pdbx_seq_one_letter_code
_entity_poly.pdbx_strand_id
1 'polypeptide(L)'
;MKRIEKEDQRRGTITYQLDDGRYVTLDENAVAQFGADNLIQWLGIERVPVMHHGRRVGTLPADFEPLNAKNVHPGDFRREGDGWVAEEKLAPENLDAVVGFERDK
;
A
#
# COMPACT_ATOMS: atom_id res chain seq x y z
N MET A 1 12.28 -1.20 0.05
CA MET A 1 12.36 0.13 -0.61
C MET A 1 13.76 0.44 -1.10
N LYS A 2 13.89 1.15 -2.23
CA LYS A 2 15.18 1.61 -2.78
C LYS A 2 15.14 3.10 -3.13
N ARG A 3 16.13 3.87 -2.66
CA ARG A 3 16.33 5.26 -3.11
C ARG A 3 16.71 5.27 -4.59
N ILE A 4 16.01 6.09 -5.37
CA ILE A 4 16.35 6.33 -6.76
C ILE A 4 16.68 7.81 -6.92
N GLU A 5 17.96 8.08 -7.13
CA GLU A 5 18.38 9.42 -7.53
C GLU A 5 17.93 9.64 -8.97
N LYS A 6 16.72 10.16 -9.12
CA LYS A 6 16.30 10.81 -10.35
C LYS A 6 16.86 12.22 -10.30
N GLU A 7 17.67 12.55 -11.30
CA GLU A 7 18.21 13.89 -11.55
C GLU A 7 17.07 14.82 -12.00
N ASP A 8 16.07 15.03 -11.13
CA ASP A 8 14.94 15.91 -11.41
C ASP A 8 15.13 17.22 -10.65
N GLN A 9 15.07 18.31 -11.40
CA GLN A 9 15.72 19.60 -11.15
C GLN A 9 15.04 20.47 -10.07
N ARG A 10 14.24 19.87 -9.18
CA ARG A 10 13.64 20.56 -8.04
C ARG A 10 14.49 20.33 -6.79
N ARG A 11 15.33 21.33 -6.48
CA ARG A 11 16.10 21.42 -5.24
C ARG A 11 15.19 21.09 -4.04
N GLY A 12 15.55 20.07 -3.25
CA GLY A 12 14.89 19.75 -1.99
C GLY A 12 13.91 18.57 -2.02
N THR A 13 13.92 17.68 -3.02
CA THR A 13 13.12 16.44 -2.99
C THR A 13 13.94 15.20 -3.35
N ILE A 14 13.57 14.05 -2.78
CA ILE A 14 14.19 12.74 -3.03
C ILE A 14 13.11 11.76 -3.49
N THR A 15 13.39 11.02 -4.57
CA THR A 15 12.49 9.98 -5.08
C THR A 15 12.91 8.58 -4.61
N TYR A 16 11.94 7.76 -4.20
CA TYR A 16 12.11 6.37 -3.80
C TYR A 16 11.22 5.47 -4.66
N GLN A 17 11.71 4.26 -4.93
CA GLN A 17 10.88 3.17 -5.44
C GLN A 17 10.47 2.27 -4.28
N LEU A 18 9.17 2.08 -4.13
CA LEU A 18 8.56 1.17 -3.16
C LEU A 18 8.66 -0.27 -3.65
N ASP A 19 8.47 -1.24 -2.75
CA ASP A 19 8.63 -2.66 -3.06
C ASP A 19 7.53 -3.19 -4.01
N ASP A 20 6.42 -2.46 -4.14
CA ASP A 20 5.37 -2.70 -5.13
C ASP A 20 5.65 -2.07 -6.51
N GLY A 21 6.81 -1.43 -6.68
CA GLY A 21 7.24 -0.80 -7.93
C GLY A 21 6.75 0.63 -8.14
N ARG A 22 5.88 1.17 -7.26
CA ARG A 22 5.47 2.58 -7.30
C ARG A 22 6.62 3.50 -6.92
N TYR A 23 6.52 4.76 -7.35
CA TYR A 23 7.49 5.80 -7.03
C TYR A 23 6.85 6.83 -6.10
N VAL A 24 7.60 7.26 -5.08
CA VAL A 24 7.20 8.34 -4.18
C VAL A 24 8.30 9.41 -4.15
N THR A 25 7.91 10.67 -4.22
CA THR A 25 8.81 11.81 -4.10
C THR A 25 8.52 12.53 -2.79
N LEU A 26 9.52 12.64 -1.92
CA LEU A 26 9.43 13.23 -0.59
C LEU A 26 10.33 14.45 -0.48
N ASP A 27 9.99 15.38 0.42
CA ASP A 27 10.86 16.52 0.75
C ASP A 27 12.14 16.05 1.44
N GLU A 28 13.29 16.58 1.01
CA GLU A 28 14.61 16.20 1.50
C GLU A 28 14.80 16.55 2.98
N ASN A 29 14.32 17.70 3.43
CA ASN A 29 14.46 18.11 4.83
C ASN A 29 13.56 17.26 5.73
N ALA A 30 12.33 16.98 5.28
CA ALA A 30 11.43 16.07 5.99
C ALA A 30 12.04 14.66 6.10
N VAL A 31 12.64 14.14 5.03
CA VAL A 31 13.33 12.84 5.05
C VAL A 31 14.51 12.87 6.02
N ALA A 32 15.30 13.94 6.04
CA ALA A 32 16.41 14.09 6.98
C ALA A 32 15.95 14.17 8.45
N GLN A 33 14.79 14.76 8.70
CA GLN A 33 14.25 14.96 10.05
C GLN A 33 13.50 13.74 10.59
N PHE A 34 12.72 13.06 9.74
CA PHE A 34 11.78 12.02 10.17
C PHE A 34 12.10 10.64 9.62
N GLY A 35 12.91 10.54 8.56
CA GLY A 35 13.17 9.30 7.83
C GLY A 35 12.07 8.97 6.80
N ALA A 36 12.47 8.34 5.69
CA ALA A 36 11.55 8.04 4.58
C ALA A 36 10.44 7.05 4.97
N ASP A 37 10.77 6.00 5.74
CA ASP A 37 9.80 4.97 6.14
C ASP A 37 8.68 5.55 7.00
N ASN A 38 9.02 6.40 7.98
CA ASN A 38 8.03 7.07 8.84
C ASN A 38 7.13 8.01 8.04
N LEU A 39 7.69 8.75 7.07
CA LEU A 39 6.90 9.64 6.21
C LEU A 39 5.93 8.84 5.33
N ILE A 40 6.35 7.71 4.79
CA ILE A 40 5.51 6.84 3.96
C ILE A 40 4.38 6.23 4.79
N GLN A 41 4.66 5.83 6.03
CA GLN A 41 3.65 5.35 6.95
C GLN A 41 2.64 6.46 7.31
N TRP A 42 3.11 7.65 7.70
CA TRP A 42 2.24 8.78 8.05
C TRP A 42 1.38 9.29 6.90
N LEU A 43 1.88 9.22 5.67
CA LEU A 43 1.12 9.62 4.49
C LEU A 43 0.16 8.52 3.99
N GLY A 44 0.09 7.36 4.67
CA GLY A 44 -0.74 6.22 4.25
C GLY A 44 -0.31 5.63 2.90
N ILE A 45 0.96 5.83 2.53
CA ILE A 45 1.52 5.36 1.26
C ILE A 45 1.94 3.90 1.37
N GLU A 46 2.21 3.43 2.58
CA GLU A 46 2.47 2.02 2.87
C GLU A 46 1.28 1.16 2.46
N ARG A 47 1.57 0.08 1.73
CA ARG A 47 0.54 -0.84 1.26
C ARG A 47 0.84 -2.25 1.70
N VAL A 48 -0.22 -2.92 2.14
CA VAL A 48 -0.22 -4.28 2.65
C VAL A 48 -0.66 -5.20 1.52
N PRO A 49 0.04 -6.32 1.27
CA PRO A 49 -0.35 -7.27 0.25
C PRO A 49 -1.70 -7.91 0.58
N VAL A 50 -2.53 -8.07 -0.44
CA VAL A 50 -3.77 -8.84 -0.37
C VAL A 50 -3.57 -10.17 -1.09
N MET A 51 -3.84 -11.24 -0.37
CA MET A 51 -3.76 -12.62 -0.83
C MET A 51 -5.17 -13.16 -1.07
N HIS A 52 -5.34 -13.94 -2.12
CA HIS A 52 -6.58 -14.67 -2.40
C HIS A 52 -6.21 -16.02 -3.01
N HIS A 53 -6.75 -17.12 -2.45
CA HIS A 53 -6.37 -18.50 -2.79
C HIS A 53 -4.84 -18.74 -2.81
N GLY A 54 -4.13 -18.21 -1.81
CA GLY A 54 -2.66 -18.37 -1.69
C GLY A 54 -1.84 -17.60 -2.73
N ARG A 55 -2.48 -16.75 -3.56
CA ARG A 55 -1.80 -15.89 -4.54
C ARG A 55 -1.97 -14.44 -4.13
N ARG A 56 -0.93 -13.64 -4.33
CA ARG A 56 -1.04 -12.19 -4.21
C ARG A 56 -1.88 -11.65 -5.37
N VAL A 57 -2.89 -10.85 -5.07
CA VAL A 57 -3.84 -10.30 -6.06
C VAL A 57 -3.83 -8.77 -6.12
N GLY A 58 -3.20 -8.11 -5.16
CA GLY A 58 -3.15 -6.66 -5.07
C GLY A 58 -2.66 -6.19 -3.72
N THR A 59 -3.00 -4.94 -3.39
CA THR A 59 -2.61 -4.32 -2.13
C THR A 59 -3.71 -3.41 -1.57
N LEU A 60 -3.70 -3.19 -0.26
CA LEU A 60 -4.56 -2.24 0.46
C LEU A 60 -3.71 -1.24 1.24
N PRO A 61 -4.24 -0.07 1.60
CA PRO A 61 -3.54 0.84 2.49
C PRO A 61 -3.20 0.16 3.81
N ALA A 62 -2.07 0.51 4.44
CA ALA A 62 -1.68 -0.08 5.72
C ALA A 62 -2.68 0.21 6.85
N ASP A 63 -3.38 1.33 6.77
CA ASP A 63 -4.45 1.76 7.68
C ASP A 63 -5.85 1.25 7.27
N PHE A 64 -5.93 0.32 6.32
CA PHE A 64 -7.21 -0.28 5.91
C PHE A 64 -7.89 -1.00 7.07
N GLU A 65 -9.11 -0.55 7.37
CA GLU A 65 -10.01 -1.16 8.36
C GLU A 65 -11.22 -1.77 7.65
N PRO A 66 -11.37 -3.12 7.62
CA PRO A 66 -12.49 -3.78 6.94
C PRO A 66 -13.87 -3.29 7.41
N LEU A 67 -13.99 -2.92 8.69
CA LEU A 67 -15.24 -2.45 9.29
C LEU A 67 -15.72 -1.11 8.73
N ASN A 68 -14.82 -0.30 8.17
CA ASN A 68 -15.13 1.01 7.60
C ASN A 68 -15.25 0.97 6.07
N ALA A 69 -14.96 -0.17 5.44
CA ALA A 69 -14.97 -0.31 4.00
C ALA A 69 -16.37 -0.66 3.47
N LYS A 70 -16.85 0.09 2.48
CA LYS A 70 -18.10 -0.22 1.79
C LYS A 70 -17.99 -1.56 1.06
N ASN A 71 -19.07 -2.34 1.07
CA ASN A 71 -19.17 -3.65 0.42
C ASN A 71 -18.19 -4.71 0.96
N VAL A 72 -17.63 -4.48 2.15
CA VAL A 72 -16.82 -5.45 2.88
C VAL A 72 -17.59 -5.85 4.13
N HIS A 73 -17.76 -7.15 4.34
CA HIS A 73 -18.41 -7.69 5.53
C HIS A 73 -17.36 -8.21 6.53
N PRO A 74 -17.70 -8.26 7.82
CA PRO A 74 -16.89 -8.95 8.81
C PRO A 74 -16.56 -10.38 8.35
N GLY A 75 -15.27 -10.70 8.34
CA GLY A 75 -14.77 -11.98 7.86
C GLY A 75 -14.72 -12.12 6.33
N ASP A 76 -14.75 -11.04 5.56
CA ASP A 76 -14.33 -11.06 4.14
C ASP A 76 -12.81 -10.92 3.99
N PHE A 77 -12.17 -10.25 4.95
CA PHE A 77 -10.72 -10.17 5.08
C PHE A 77 -10.27 -10.70 6.43
N ARG A 78 -9.16 -11.43 6.44
CA ARG A 78 -8.45 -11.86 7.64
C ARG A 78 -7.02 -11.32 7.60
N ARG A 79 -6.51 -10.84 8.73
CA ARG A 79 -5.09 -10.51 8.85
C ARG A 79 -4.31 -11.79 9.07
N GLU A 80 -3.35 -12.08 8.20
CA GLU A 80 -2.40 -13.19 8.37
C GLU A 80 -0.97 -12.68 8.15
N GLY A 81 -0.15 -12.73 9.21
CA GLY A 81 1.19 -12.14 9.20
C GLY A 81 1.14 -10.66 8.83
N ASP A 82 1.97 -10.28 7.86
CA ASP A 82 2.09 -8.91 7.36
C ASP A 82 1.11 -8.59 6.22
N GLY A 83 0.14 -9.47 5.94
CA GLY A 83 -0.79 -9.36 4.80
C GLY A 83 -2.26 -9.46 5.17
N TRP A 84 -3.12 -9.10 4.22
CA TRP A 84 -4.55 -9.40 4.25
C TRP A 84 -4.82 -10.63 3.39
N VAL A 85 -5.67 -11.54 3.87
CA VAL A 85 -6.19 -12.67 3.12
C VAL A 85 -7.67 -12.43 2.88
N ALA A 86 -8.06 -12.30 1.61
CA ALA A 86 -9.45 -12.29 1.20
C ALA A 86 -10.02 -13.72 1.27
N GLU A 87 -11.19 -13.87 1.88
CA GLU A 87 -11.91 -15.14 1.94
C GLU A 87 -12.50 -15.51 0.57
N GLU A 88 -12.66 -16.81 0.31
CA GLU A 88 -13.10 -17.37 -0.99
C GLU A 88 -14.43 -16.82 -1.51
N LYS A 89 -15.33 -16.43 -0.59
CA LYS A 89 -16.61 -15.79 -0.92
C LYS A 89 -16.46 -14.40 -1.53
N LEU A 90 -15.32 -13.74 -1.32
CA LEU A 90 -15.00 -12.45 -1.90
C LEU A 90 -14.36 -12.68 -3.27
N ALA A 91 -15.22 -12.87 -4.28
CA ALA A 91 -14.76 -13.03 -5.66
C ALA A 91 -13.73 -11.95 -6.01
N PRO A 92 -12.67 -12.26 -6.77
CA PRO A 92 -11.61 -11.29 -7.07
C PRO A 92 -12.16 -9.97 -7.60
N GLU A 93 -13.18 -10.04 -8.44
CA GLU A 93 -13.88 -8.90 -9.06
C GLU A 93 -14.47 -7.91 -8.05
N ASN A 94 -14.86 -8.40 -6.85
CA ASN A 94 -15.38 -7.58 -5.77
C ASN A 94 -14.28 -6.83 -5.02
N LEU A 95 -13.02 -7.26 -5.12
CA LEU A 95 -11.89 -6.55 -4.53
C LEU A 95 -11.70 -5.16 -5.15
N ASP A 96 -12.00 -5.00 -6.44
CA ASP A 96 -11.88 -3.71 -7.12
C ASP A 96 -12.90 -2.68 -6.60
N ALA A 97 -13.96 -3.13 -5.93
CA ALA A 97 -14.93 -2.25 -5.27
C ALA A 97 -14.50 -1.82 -3.86
N VAL A 98 -13.44 -2.43 -3.30
CA VAL A 98 -12.91 -2.10 -1.98
C VAL A 98 -12.12 -0.80 -2.08
N VAL A 99 -12.50 0.19 -1.28
CA VAL A 99 -11.87 1.52 -1.30
C VAL A 99 -10.38 1.38 -1.00
N GLY A 100 -9.58 1.92 -1.91
CA GLY A 100 -8.12 1.90 -1.80
C GLY A 100 -7.49 0.59 -2.27
N PHE A 101 -8.23 -0.44 -2.68
CA PHE A 101 -7.60 -1.62 -3.27
C PHE A 101 -6.93 -1.29 -4.60
N GLU A 102 -5.69 -1.73 -4.77
CA GLU A 102 -4.95 -1.66 -6.04
C GLU A 102 -4.61 -3.08 -6.50
N ARG A 103 -5.14 -3.47 -7.66
CA ARG A 103 -4.90 -4.79 -8.25
C ARG A 103 -3.49 -4.89 -8.84
N ASP A 104 -2.81 -5.99 -8.55
CA ASP A 104 -1.53 -6.31 -9.20
C ASP A 104 -1.80 -6.60 -10.70
N LYS A 105 -1.00 -6.00 -11.59
CA LYS A 105 -1.13 -6.17 -13.06
C LYS A 105 -0.52 -7.46 -13.57
#